data_AF-X1KC56-F1
#
_entry.id   AF-X1KC56-F1
#
_cell.length_a   1.000
_cell.length_b   1.000
_cell.length_c   1.000
_cell.angle_alpha   90.00
_cell.angle_beta   90.00
_cell.angle_gamma   90.00
#
_symmetry.space_group_name_H-M   'P 1'
#
loop_
_entity.id
_entity.type
_entity.pdbx_description
1 polymer ?
#
loop_
_entity_poly.entity_id
_entity_poly.type
_entity_poly.pdbx_seq_one_letter_code
_entity_poly.pdbx_strand_id
1 'polypeptide(L)'
;MWQTASDIIIFFGWFFENASTILVQIFSPIRYIFTFTKNFFVSAFAPPESYEEIWTFPNSILGIFDSIPYWDTLIVVLGVGLMLIFGIVILKVFLRT
;
A
#
# COMPACT_ATOMS: atom_id res chain seq x y z
N MET A 1 -17.37 -6.00 54.27
CA MET A 1 -16.38 -7.11 54.30
C MET A 1 -16.68 -8.19 53.26
N TRP A 2 -17.91 -8.71 53.15
CA TRP A 2 -18.26 -9.73 52.14
C TRP A 2 -18.31 -9.21 50.69
N GLN A 3 -18.82 -8.00 50.46
CA GLN A 3 -18.83 -7.38 49.12
C GLN A 3 -17.41 -7.19 48.58
N THR A 4 -16.50 -6.65 49.39
CA THR A 4 -15.11 -6.43 49.02
C THR A 4 -14.38 -7.74 48.66
N ALA A 5 -14.68 -8.84 49.36
CA ALA A 5 -14.13 -10.16 49.03
C ALA A 5 -14.72 -10.72 47.72
N SER A 6 -16.01 -10.52 47.49
CA SER A 6 -16.68 -10.89 46.23
C SER A 6 -16.09 -10.12 45.04
N ASP A 7 -15.88 -8.81 45.20
CA ASP A 7 -15.34 -7.94 44.14
C ASP A 7 -13.91 -8.36 43.75
N ILE A 8 -13.09 -8.74 44.73
CA ILE A 8 -11.73 -9.24 44.51
C ILE A 8 -11.76 -10.56 43.72
N ILE A 9 -12.63 -11.50 44.09
CA ILE A 9 -12.73 -12.80 43.41
C ILE A 9 -13.20 -12.63 41.96
N ILE A 10 -14.19 -11.77 41.73
CA ILE A 10 -14.68 -11.44 40.38
C ILE A 10 -13.57 -10.79 39.55
N PHE A 11 -12.83 -9.85 40.13
CA PHE A 11 -11.68 -9.21 39.46
C PHE A 11 -10.59 -10.21 39.09
N PHE A 12 -10.19 -11.09 40.01
CA PHE A 12 -9.17 -12.10 39.72
C PHE A 12 -9.65 -13.12 38.69
N GLY A 13 -10.92 -13.54 38.74
CA GLY A 13 -11.53 -14.38 37.71
C GLY A 13 -11.43 -13.75 36.33
N TRP A 14 -11.90 -12.51 36.19
CA TRP A 14 -11.78 -11.74 34.94
C TRP A 14 -10.32 -11.54 34.51
N PHE A 15 -9.40 -11.26 35.45
CA PHE A 15 -7.98 -11.04 35.16
C PHE A 15 -7.33 -12.30 34.60
N PHE A 16 -7.55 -13.47 35.19
CA PHE A 16 -6.98 -14.73 34.69
C PHE A 16 -7.61 -15.17 33.37
N GLU A 17 -8.90 -14.93 33.18
CA GLU A 17 -9.57 -15.16 31.88
C GLU A 17 -8.97 -14.29 30.76
N ASN A 18 -8.55 -13.06 31.09
CA ASN A 18 -8.04 -12.08 30.12
C ASN A 18 -6.50 -11.94 30.14
N ALA A 19 -5.78 -12.70 30.97
CA ALA A 19 -4.34 -12.53 31.19
C ALA A 19 -3.55 -12.67 29.88
N SER A 20 -3.93 -13.63 29.03
CA SER A 20 -3.31 -13.83 27.72
C SER A 20 -3.47 -12.59 26.82
N THR A 21 -4.69 -12.03 26.76
CA THR A 21 -4.99 -10.82 25.98
C THR A 21 -4.21 -9.62 26.49
N ILE A 22 -4.14 -9.43 27.83
CA ILE A 22 -3.39 -8.34 28.46
C ILE A 22 -1.89 -8.46 28.12
N LEU A 23 -1.32 -9.66 28.23
CA LEU A 23 0.08 -9.89 27.86
C LEU A 23 0.34 -9.57 26.39
N VAL A 24 -0.51 -10.04 25.48
CA VAL A 24 -0.40 -9.76 24.04
C VAL A 24 -0.50 -8.25 23.76
N GLN A 25 -1.40 -7.54 24.46
CA GLN A 25 -1.54 -6.10 24.30
C GLN A 25 -0.34 -5.32 24.81
N ILE A 26 0.29 -5.74 25.92
CA ILE A 26 1.52 -5.13 26.44
C ILE A 26 2.67 -5.25 25.43
N PHE A 27 2.78 -6.40 24.75
CA PHE A 27 3.81 -6.62 23.73
C PHE A 27 3.43 -6.11 22.33
N SER A 28 2.20 -5.62 22.14
CA SER A 28 1.71 -5.12 20.85
C SER A 28 2.58 -4.01 20.24
N PRO A 29 3.02 -2.98 20.99
CA PRO A 29 3.88 -1.93 20.43
C PRO A 29 5.22 -2.46 19.94
N ILE A 30 5.82 -3.41 20.66
CA ILE A 30 7.10 -4.03 20.29
C ILE A 30 6.93 -4.86 19.01
N ARG A 31 5.85 -5.64 18.93
CA ARG A 31 5.51 -6.40 17.72
C ARG A 31 5.26 -5.48 16.53
N TYR A 32 4.62 -4.33 16.75
CA TYR A 32 4.39 -3.33 15.72
C TYR A 32 5.69 -2.74 15.19
N ILE A 33 6.58 -2.28 16.08
CA ILE A 33 7.89 -1.72 15.70
C ILE A 33 8.71 -2.74 14.90
N PHE A 34 8.74 -4.00 15.35
CA PHE A 34 9.47 -5.06 14.66
C PHE A 34 8.89 -5.36 13.27
N THR A 35 7.57 -5.47 13.17
CA THR A 35 6.86 -5.74 11.91
C THR A 35 7.03 -4.59 10.93
N PHE A 36 6.87 -3.36 11.40
CA PHE A 36 7.08 -2.16 10.59
C PHE A 36 8.51 -2.09 10.07
N THR A 37 9.50 -2.21 10.96
CA THR A 37 10.92 -2.15 10.58
C THR A 37 11.27 -3.23 9.56
N LYS A 38 10.81 -4.46 9.79
CA LYS A 38 11.02 -5.58 8.85
C LYS A 38 10.39 -5.28 7.48
N ASN A 39 9.12 -4.88 7.44
CA ASN A 39 8.42 -4.62 6.19
C ASN A 39 9.00 -3.41 5.45
N PHE A 40 9.43 -2.38 6.17
CA PHE A 40 10.10 -1.22 5.58
C PHE A 40 11.35 -1.64 4.80
N PHE A 41 12.23 -2.45 5.40
CA PHE A 41 13.43 -2.92 4.70
C PHE A 41 13.12 -3.93 3.59
N VAL A 42 12.14 -4.80 3.76
CA VAL A 42 11.72 -5.73 2.69
C VAL A 42 11.19 -4.97 1.48
N SER A 43 10.36 -3.95 1.68
CA SER A 43 9.82 -3.12 0.60
C SER A 43 10.85 -2.16 0.01
N ALA A 44 11.74 -1.59 0.83
CA ALA A 44 12.78 -0.68 0.35
C ALA A 44 13.85 -1.38 -0.50
N PHE A 45 14.08 -2.68 -0.26
CA PHE A 45 14.99 -3.52 -1.06
C PHE A 45 14.25 -4.47 -1.99
N ALA A 46 12.93 -4.37 -2.10
CA ALA A 46 12.19 -5.15 -3.08
C ALA A 46 12.59 -4.69 -4.49
N PRO A 47 12.83 -5.63 -5.43
CA PRO A 47 12.97 -5.26 -6.82
C PRO A 47 11.70 -4.52 -7.28
N PRO A 48 11.83 -3.47 -8.12
CA PRO A 48 10.67 -2.78 -8.65
C PRO A 48 9.75 -3.79 -9.36
N GLU A 49 8.45 -3.73 -9.08
CA GLU A 49 7.47 -4.56 -9.77
C GLU A 49 7.60 -4.35 -11.28
N SER A 50 7.60 -5.45 -12.04
CA SER A 50 7.69 -5.35 -13.50
C SER A 50 6.44 -4.63 -14.00
N TYR A 51 6.63 -3.63 -14.87
CA TYR A 51 5.54 -2.84 -15.46
C TYR A 51 4.53 -3.66 -16.27
N GLU A 52 4.81 -4.95 -16.51
CA GLU A 52 3.97 -5.87 -17.26
C GLU A 52 2.70 -6.29 -16.49
N GLU A 53 2.63 -6.13 -15.16
CA GLU A 53 1.45 -6.58 -14.39
C GLU A 53 0.35 -5.52 -14.23
N ILE A 54 0.57 -4.25 -14.58
CA ILE A 54 -0.37 -3.17 -14.25
C ILE A 54 -1.41 -2.94 -15.36
N TRP A 55 -1.10 -3.26 -16.63
CA TRP A 55 -1.97 -2.94 -17.77
C TRP A 55 -1.89 -3.97 -18.91
N THR A 56 -2.33 -5.21 -18.69
CA THR A 56 -2.56 -6.16 -19.80
C THR A 56 -4.03 -6.16 -20.19
N PHE A 57 -4.37 -5.54 -21.33
CA PHE A 57 -5.70 -5.67 -21.90
C PHE A 57 -5.82 -6.99 -22.68
N PRO A 58 -6.93 -7.74 -22.56
CA PRO A 58 -7.19 -8.90 -23.41
C PRO A 58 -7.14 -8.51 -24.89
N ASN A 59 -6.52 -9.36 -25.72
CA ASN A 59 -6.39 -9.13 -27.17
C ASN A 59 -7.75 -8.87 -27.87
N SER A 60 -8.85 -9.39 -27.31
CA SER A 60 -10.21 -9.13 -27.80
C SER A 60 -10.66 -7.68 -27.64
N ILE A 61 -10.16 -6.96 -26.63
CA ILE A 61 -10.43 -5.53 -26.42
C ILE A 61 -9.50 -4.69 -27.30
N LEU A 62 -8.23 -5.10 -27.42
CA LEU A 62 -7.25 -4.42 -28.26
C LEU A 62 -7.64 -4.45 -29.75
N GLY A 63 -8.20 -5.55 -30.24
CA GLY A 63 -8.63 -5.68 -31.64
C GLY A 63 -9.77 -4.74 -32.07
N ILE A 64 -10.53 -4.15 -31.13
CA ILE A 64 -11.51 -3.10 -31.47
C ILE A 64 -10.79 -1.84 -31.96
N PHE A 65 -9.61 -1.56 -31.42
CA PHE A 65 -8.84 -0.38 -31.79
C PHE A 65 -8.12 -0.53 -33.13
N ASP A 66 -7.81 -1.76 -33.55
CA ASP A 66 -7.29 -2.06 -34.90
C ASP A 66 -8.29 -1.74 -36.01
N SER A 67 -9.58 -1.64 -35.67
CA SER A 67 -10.63 -1.24 -36.61
C SER A 67 -10.69 0.28 -36.87
N ILE A 68 -9.97 1.07 -36.06
CA ILE A 68 -9.94 2.53 -36.17
C ILE A 68 -8.76 2.93 -37.07
N PRO A 69 -9.02 3.58 -38.23
CA PRO A 69 -7.96 4.02 -39.12
C PRO A 69 -6.98 4.96 -38.41
N TYR A 70 -5.67 4.70 -38.59
CA TYR A 70 -4.58 5.51 -38.01
C TYR A 70 -4.56 5.59 -36.48
N TRP A 71 -5.16 4.64 -35.77
CA TRP A 71 -5.17 4.58 -34.31
C TRP A 71 -3.76 4.65 -33.70
N ASP A 72 -2.83 3.85 -34.23
CA ASP A 72 -1.43 3.86 -33.79
C ASP A 72 -0.79 5.25 -33.93
N THR A 73 -1.03 5.90 -35.07
CA THR A 73 -0.52 7.25 -35.34
C THR A 73 -1.10 8.27 -34.35
N LEU A 74 -2.39 8.17 -34.02
CA LEU A 74 -3.05 9.05 -33.06
C LEU A 74 -2.47 8.88 -31.65
N ILE A 75 -2.24 7.64 -31.20
CA ILE A 75 -1.63 7.37 -29.89
C ILE A 75 -0.22 7.95 -29.84
N VAL A 76 0.59 7.74 -30.89
CA VAL A 76 1.96 8.26 -30.93
C VAL A 76 1.98 9.78 -30.83
N VAL A 77 1.10 10.48 -31.58
CA VAL A 77 1.01 11.94 -31.52
C VAL A 77 0.58 12.43 -30.14
N LEU A 78 -0.40 11.78 -29.51
CA LEU A 78 -0.85 12.11 -28.16
C LEU A 78 0.24 11.85 -27.11
N GLY A 79 0.95 10.73 -27.22
CA GLY A 79 2.06 10.37 -26.33
C GLY A 79 3.21 11.37 -26.41
N VAL A 80 3.61 11.76 -27.62
CA VAL A 80 4.63 12.80 -27.83
C VAL A 80 4.17 14.15 -27.28
N GLY A 81 2.90 14.52 -27.51
CA GLY A 81 2.33 15.75 -26.96
C GLY A 81 2.37 15.80 -25.44
N LEU A 82 1.97 14.71 -24.77
CA LEU A 82 2.05 14.60 -23.32
C LEU A 82 3.49 14.63 -22.81
N MET A 83 4.41 13.93 -23.48
CA MET A 83 5.83 13.93 -23.12
C MET A 83 6.44 15.34 -23.16
N LEU A 84 6.08 16.16 -24.16
CA LEU A 84 6.52 17.55 -24.25
C LEU A 84 5.94 18.40 -23.11
N ILE A 85 4.65 18.25 -22.79
CA ILE A 85 4.01 18.97 -21.68
C ILE A 85 4.68 18.62 -20.35
N PHE A 86 4.83 17.33 -20.05
CA PHE A 86 5.50 16.89 -18.82
C PHE A 86 6.97 17.32 -18.78
N GLY A 87 7.70 17.20 -19.89
CA GLY A 87 9.08 17.66 -19.99
C GLY A 87 9.23 19.15 -19.66
N ILE A 88 8.37 20.00 -20.21
CA ILE A 88 8.38 21.44 -19.91
C ILE A 88 8.03 21.71 -18.44
N VAL A 89 7.03 21.01 -17.88
CA VAL A 89 6.64 21.18 -16.47
C VAL A 89 7.78 20.78 -15.54
N ILE A 90 8.42 19.63 -15.79
CA ILE A 90 9.56 19.14 -15.01
C ILE A 90 10.72 20.13 -15.11
N LEU A 91 11.09 20.56 -16.32
CA LEU A 91 12.15 21.56 -16.51
C LEU A 91 11.84 22.87 -15.76
N LYS A 92 10.59 23.33 -15.80
CA LYS A 92 10.16 24.53 -15.09
C LYS A 92 10.23 24.37 -13.57
N VAL A 93 9.98 23.17 -13.04
CA VAL A 93 10.15 22.88 -11.60
C VAL A 93 11.63 22.92 -11.23
N PHE A 94 12.50 22.27 -12.00
CA PHE A 94 13.95 22.30 -11.76
C PHE A 94 14.55 23.70 -11.84
N LEU A 95 14.15 24.49 -12.84
CA LEU A 95 14.61 25.86 -13.06
C LEU A 95 14.01 26.91 -12.09
N ARG A 96 13.02 26.52 -11.27
CA ARG A 96 12.46 27.36 -10.20
C ARG A 96 13.15 27.14 -8.85
N THR A 97 14.17 26.27 -8.80
CA THR A 97 15.18 26.25 -7.73
C THR A 97 16.14 27.40 -7.94
#